data_AF-A0A7Y9NEG5-F1
#
_entry.id   AF-A0A7Y9NEG5-F1
#
_cell.length_a   1.000
_cell.length_b   1.000
_cell.length_c   1.000
_cell.angle_alpha   90.00
_cell.angle_beta   90.00
_cell.angle_gamma   90.00
#
_symmetry.space_group_name_H-M   'P 1'
#
loop_
_entity.id
_entity.type
_entity.pdbx_description
1 polymer ?
#
loop_
_entity_poly.entity_id
_entity_poly.type
_entity_poly.pdbx_seq_one_letter_code
_entity_poly.pdbx_strand_id
1 'polypeptide(L)'
;MNHRMPRPLRIASLAIAALIGALAIVGAATHVVSNAWMMLTDRSNVIPAESSILSFEPYVINPGSSNYWLYGKDRTNYYHFVHTEQALYVYLPIENSCPGFDRENIRTWCNVRIGTRH
;
A
#
# COMPACT_ATOMS: atom_id res chain seq x y z
N MET A 1 38.97 -26.81 22.88
CA MET A 1 37.60 -27.05 23.36
C MET A 1 36.63 -26.68 22.25
N ASN A 2 36.05 -27.66 21.54
CA ASN A 2 35.06 -27.39 20.49
C ASN A 2 33.67 -27.27 21.14
N HIS A 3 33.21 -26.05 21.40
CA HIS A 3 31.82 -25.81 21.78
C HIS A 3 30.91 -25.98 20.56
N ARG A 4 30.52 -27.22 20.26
CA ARG A 4 29.37 -27.45 19.38
C ARG A 4 28.13 -26.94 20.08
N MET A 5 27.51 -25.90 19.53
CA MET A 5 26.20 -25.46 19.98
C MET A 5 25.21 -26.63 20.03
N PRO A 6 24.40 -26.74 21.09
CA PRO A 6 23.41 -27.80 21.23
C PRO A 6 22.39 -27.78 20.09
N ARG A 7 21.99 -28.97 19.63
CA ARG A 7 21.03 -29.16 18.51
C ARG A 7 19.79 -28.24 18.56
N PRO A 8 19.07 -28.07 19.68
CA PRO A 8 17.91 -27.18 19.73
C PRO A 8 18.27 -25.71 19.48
N LEU A 9 19.45 -25.26 19.94
CA LEU A 9 19.92 -23.89 19.75
C LEU A 9 20.19 -23.61 18.26
N ARG A 10 20.76 -24.59 17.54
CA ARG A 10 21.00 -24.47 16.09
C ARG A 10 19.71 -24.41 15.29
N ILE A 11 18.71 -25.23 15.65
CA ILE A 11 17.40 -25.23 15.00
C ILE A 11 16.70 -23.88 15.22
N ALA A 12 16.73 -23.36 16.45
CA ALA A 12 16.18 -22.05 16.76
C ALA A 12 16.86 -20.92 15.97
N SER A 13 18.21 -20.92 15.88
CA SER A 13 18.94 -19.92 15.09
C SER A 13 18.60 -19.98 13.59
N LEU A 14 18.47 -21.18 13.02
CA LEU A 14 18.08 -21.35 11.62
C LEU A 14 16.64 -20.90 11.37
N ALA A 15 15.72 -21.20 12.29
CA ALA A 15 14.33 -20.75 12.19
C ALA A 15 14.22 -19.22 12.26
N ILE A 16 14.99 -18.57 13.15
CA ILE A 16 15.06 -17.11 13.24
C ILE A 16 15.64 -16.52 11.95
N ALA A 17 16.73 -17.07 11.44
CA ALA A 17 17.33 -16.59 10.18
C ALA A 17 16.36 -16.74 9.00
N ALA A 18 15.63 -17.86 8.92
CA ALA A 18 14.62 -18.08 7.90
C ALA A 18 13.46 -17.08 8.01
N LEU A 19 13.00 -16.79 9.23
CA LEU A 19 11.94 -15.80 9.47
C LEU A 19 12.38 -14.39 9.05
N ILE A 20 13.59 -13.98 9.43
CA ILE A 20 14.15 -12.68 9.04
C ILE A 20 14.29 -12.60 7.52
N GLY A 21 14.79 -13.67 6.88
CA GLY A 21 14.88 -13.76 5.43
C GLY A 21 13.52 -13.61 4.75
N ALA A 22 12.50 -14.30 5.25
CA ALA A 22 11.14 -14.20 4.73
C ALA A 22 10.56 -12.78 4.88
N LEU A 23 10.72 -12.15 6.04
CA LEU A 23 10.27 -10.78 6.27
C LEU A 23 10.97 -9.77 5.37
N ALA A 24 12.28 -9.92 5.15
CA ALA A 24 13.04 -9.07 4.24
C ALA A 24 12.55 -9.22 2.79
N ILE A 25 12.26 -10.45 2.35
CA ILE A 25 11.71 -10.70 1.01
C ILE A 25 10.34 -10.06 0.87
N VAL A 26 9.44 -10.25 1.83
CA VAL A 26 8.09 -9.65 1.81
C VAL A 26 8.19 -8.12 1.82
N GLY A 27 9.04 -7.55 2.67
CA GLY A 27 9.25 -6.10 2.75
C GLY A 27 9.82 -5.51 1.46
N ALA A 28 10.68 -6.24 0.75
CA ALA A 28 11.28 -5.78 -0.51
C ALA A 28 10.39 -6.00 -1.74
N ALA A 29 9.53 -7.03 -1.72
CA ALA A 29 8.67 -7.39 -2.85
C ALA A 29 7.28 -6.71 -2.81
N THR A 30 6.96 -5.98 -1.74
CA THR A 30 5.63 -5.39 -1.52
C THR A 30 5.74 -3.96 -0.99
N HIS A 31 4.61 -3.26 -0.91
CA HIS A 31 4.51 -1.90 -0.35
C HIS A 31 4.21 -1.90 1.16
N VAL A 32 4.35 -3.03 1.85
CA VAL A 32 3.94 -3.18 3.25
C VAL A 32 4.61 -2.17 4.18
N VAL A 33 5.90 -1.92 3.99
CA VAL A 33 6.68 -1.01 4.85
C VAL A 33 6.23 0.43 4.63
N SER A 34 6.13 0.88 3.38
CA SER A 34 5.70 2.25 3.06
C SER A 34 4.26 2.50 3.48
N ASN A 35 3.36 1.54 3.25
CA ASN A 35 1.95 1.67 3.62
C ASN A 35 1.76 1.66 5.13
N ALA A 36 2.47 0.78 5.86
CA ALA A 36 2.44 0.78 7.32
C ALA A 36 2.97 2.10 7.89
N TRP A 37 4.07 2.62 7.36
CA TRP A 37 4.64 3.91 7.78
C TRP A 37 3.69 5.08 7.52
N MET A 38 3.06 5.10 6.34
CA MET A 38 2.08 6.11 5.94
C MET A 38 0.87 6.12 6.91
N MET A 39 0.35 4.94 7.29
CA MET A 39 -0.76 4.81 8.24
C MET A 39 -0.37 5.19 9.68
N LEU A 40 0.88 4.95 10.08
CA LEU A 40 1.38 5.27 11.42
C LEU A 40 1.61 6.77 11.61
N THR A 41 2.06 7.47 10.56
CA THR A 41 2.47 8.88 10.65
C THR A 41 1.32 9.86 10.43
N ASP A 42 0.26 9.46 9.73
CA ASP A 42 -0.92 10.30 9.48
C ASP A 42 -2.20 9.46 9.48
N ARG A 43 -3.10 9.76 10.42
CA ARG A 43 -4.35 8.99 10.62
C ARG A 43 -5.40 9.22 9.54
N SER A 44 -5.22 10.25 8.70
CA SER A 44 -6.11 10.48 7.55
C SER A 44 -5.85 9.48 6.42
N ASN A 45 -4.68 8.83 6.42
CA ASN A 45 -4.37 7.79 5.46
C ASN A 45 -5.26 6.56 5.63
N VAL A 46 -5.78 6.09 4.51
CA VAL A 46 -6.52 4.84 4.40
C VAL A 46 -5.99 4.01 3.25
N ILE A 47 -5.99 2.69 3.41
CA ILE A 47 -5.76 1.77 2.30
C ILE A 47 -7.12 1.51 1.64
N PRO A 48 -7.25 1.62 0.32
CA PRO A 48 -8.47 1.26 -0.38
C PRO A 48 -8.91 -0.18 -0.07
N ALA A 49 -10.21 -0.39 0.17
CA ALA A 49 -10.80 -1.69 0.47
C ALA A 49 -10.65 -2.69 -0.69
N GLU A 50 -10.57 -2.20 -1.93
CA GLU A 50 -10.30 -2.99 -3.13
C GLU A 50 -8.82 -3.37 -3.27
N SER A 51 -7.96 -2.83 -2.41
CA SER A 51 -6.53 -3.09 -2.37
C SER A 51 -6.09 -3.70 -1.04
N SER A 52 -4.79 -3.73 -0.81
CA SER A 52 -4.20 -4.22 0.44
C SER A 52 -2.97 -3.42 0.83
N ILE A 53 -2.59 -3.51 2.10
CA ILE A 53 -1.35 -2.92 2.60
C ILE A 53 -0.10 -3.43 1.86
N LEU A 54 -0.18 -4.60 1.21
CA LEU A 54 0.93 -5.18 0.45
C LEU A 54 1.00 -4.64 -0.99
N SER A 55 -0.14 -4.34 -1.60
CA SER A 55 -0.26 -4.07 -3.04
C SER A 55 -0.50 -2.61 -3.39
N PHE A 56 -1.03 -1.81 -2.46
CA PHE A 56 -1.33 -0.41 -2.70
C PHE A 56 -0.04 0.39 -2.87
N GLU A 57 0.07 1.13 -3.97
CA GLU A 57 1.22 1.97 -4.30
C GLU A 57 0.73 3.43 -4.41
N PRO A 58 0.92 4.25 -3.36
CA PRO A 58 0.72 5.70 -3.48
C PRO A 58 1.85 6.29 -4.33
N TYR A 59 1.51 7.14 -5.30
CA TYR A 59 2.49 7.76 -6.21
C TYR A 59 2.41 9.29 -6.29
N VAL A 60 1.33 9.90 -5.79
CA VAL A 60 1.29 11.34 -5.48
C VAL A 60 0.92 11.50 -4.02
N ILE A 61 1.72 12.26 -3.28
CA ILE A 61 1.49 12.61 -1.87
C ILE A 61 1.09 14.08 -1.80
N ASN A 62 0.21 14.43 -0.85
CA ASN A 62 -0.15 15.81 -0.59
C ASN A 62 1.12 16.64 -0.28
N PRO A 63 1.41 17.71 -1.04
CA PRO A 63 2.58 18.55 -0.79
C PRO A 63 2.42 19.50 0.42
N GLY A 64 1.24 19.53 1.04
CA GLY A 64 0.96 20.34 2.22
C GLY A 64 1.61 19.80 3.51
N SER A 65 1.09 20.24 4.67
CA SER A 65 1.58 19.80 5.98
C SER A 65 1.16 18.38 6.37
N SER A 66 0.24 17.78 5.63
CA SER A 66 -0.26 16.41 5.85
C SER A 66 0.38 15.46 4.84
N ASN A 67 0.56 14.20 5.21
CA ASN A 67 1.27 13.20 4.41
C ASN A 67 0.31 12.14 3.85
N TYR A 68 -0.92 12.54 3.52
CA TYR A 68 -1.86 11.63 2.88
C TYR A 68 -1.59 11.50 1.38
N TRP A 69 -1.87 10.31 0.84
CA TRP A 69 -1.79 10.08 -0.59
C TRP A 69 -2.93 10.79 -1.33
N LEU A 70 -2.62 11.42 -2.47
CA LEU A 70 -3.59 12.01 -3.38
C LEU A 70 -3.99 11.02 -4.47
N TYR A 71 -3.00 10.37 -5.07
CA TYR A 71 -3.20 9.37 -6.10
C TYR A 71 -2.39 8.11 -5.79
N GLY A 72 -3.02 6.96 -6.02
CA GLY A 72 -2.41 5.65 -5.83
C GLY A 72 -2.95 4.64 -6.83
N LYS A 73 -2.34 3.45 -6.86
CA LYS A 73 -2.80 2.34 -7.69
C LYS A 73 -2.56 1.01 -6.99
N ASP A 74 -3.11 -0.04 -7.56
CA ASP A 74 -2.59 -1.40 -7.38
C ASP A 74 -2.45 -2.06 -8.75
N ARG A 75 -2.56 -3.39 -8.82
CA ARG A 75 -2.49 -4.12 -10.09
C ARG A 75 -3.74 -3.94 -10.96
N THR A 76 -4.86 -3.54 -10.38
CA THR A 76 -6.19 -3.57 -11.00
C THR A 76 -6.86 -2.22 -11.10
N ASN A 77 -6.61 -1.29 -10.17
CA ASN A 77 -7.30 -0.01 -10.12
C ASN A 77 -6.33 1.17 -9.92
N TYR A 78 -6.74 2.33 -10.43
CA TYR A 78 -6.27 3.64 -9.98
C TYR A 78 -7.20 4.17 -8.88
N TYR A 79 -6.64 4.90 -7.93
CA TYR A 79 -7.33 5.49 -6.78
C TYR A 79 -7.01 6.99 -6.67
N HIS A 80 -8.01 7.79 -6.31
CA HIS A 80 -7.86 9.20 -5.99
C HIS A 80 -8.56 9.52 -4.67
N PHE A 81 -7.82 10.12 -3.75
CA PHE A 81 -8.34 10.49 -2.43
C PHE A 81 -9.18 11.76 -2.53
N VAL A 82 -10.44 11.73 -2.08
CA VAL A 82 -11.37 12.86 -2.20
C VAL A 82 -11.85 13.41 -0.86
N HIS A 83 -11.76 12.62 0.21
CA HIS A 83 -12.09 13.02 1.60
C HIS A 83 -13.38 13.85 1.74
N THR A 84 -14.48 13.39 1.15
CA THR A 84 -15.80 14.00 1.32
C THR A 84 -16.63 13.23 2.32
N GLU A 85 -17.74 13.81 2.78
CA GLU A 85 -18.69 13.11 3.67
C GLU A 85 -19.27 11.84 3.03
N GLN A 86 -19.29 11.76 1.70
CA GLN A 86 -19.89 10.67 0.93
C GLN A 86 -18.86 9.63 0.46
N ALA A 87 -17.57 9.97 0.41
CA ALA A 87 -16.53 9.12 -0.16
C ALA A 87 -15.15 9.45 0.43
N LEU A 88 -14.39 8.42 0.85
CA LEU A 88 -13.00 8.63 1.23
C LEU A 88 -12.09 8.75 0.00
N TYR A 89 -12.35 7.90 -1.00
CA TYR A 89 -11.64 7.89 -2.27
C TYR A 89 -12.59 7.44 -3.38
N VAL A 90 -12.17 7.69 -4.62
CA VAL A 90 -12.79 7.13 -5.81
C VAL A 90 -11.77 6.29 -6.57
N TYR A 91 -12.25 5.35 -7.36
CA TYR A 91 -11.38 4.44 -8.10
C TYR A 91 -11.97 4.01 -9.43
N LEU A 92 -11.10 3.57 -10.34
CA LEU A 92 -11.49 2.98 -11.61
C LEU A 92 -10.46 1.95 -12.08
N PRO A 93 -10.83 0.99 -12.93
CA PRO A 93 -9.91 -0.04 -13.41
C PRO A 93 -8.73 0.54 -14.20
N ILE A 94 -7.54 -0.04 -14.07
CA ILE A 94 -6.39 0.35 -14.90
C ILE A 94 -6.71 0.21 -16.39
N GLU A 95 -7.36 -0.90 -16.75
CA GLU A 95 -7.93 -1.09 -18.08
C GLU A 95 -9.24 -0.31 -18.20
N ASN A 96 -9.14 0.96 -18.63
CA ASN A 96 -10.28 1.84 -18.85
C ASN A 96 -10.24 2.49 -20.23
N SER A 97 -11.38 3.02 -20.65
CA SER A 97 -11.56 3.72 -21.93
C SER A 97 -11.89 5.20 -21.74
N CYS A 98 -11.39 5.83 -20.68
CA CYS A 98 -11.68 7.24 -20.42
C CYS A 98 -10.94 8.13 -21.45
N PRO A 99 -11.66 9.00 -22.18
CA PRO A 99 -11.04 9.88 -23.17
C PRO A 99 -10.01 10.81 -22.51
N GLY A 100 -8.78 10.81 -23.03
CA GLY A 100 -7.70 11.66 -22.51
C GLY A 100 -7.29 11.32 -21.08
N PHE A 101 -7.44 10.04 -20.67
CA PHE A 101 -7.11 9.57 -19.32
C PHE A 101 -5.70 10.00 -18.90
N ASP A 102 -5.66 10.65 -17.73
CA ASP A 102 -4.45 11.01 -17.01
C ASP A 102 -4.62 10.56 -15.55
N ARG A 103 -3.70 9.68 -15.11
CA ARG A 103 -3.73 9.08 -13.77
C ARG A 103 -3.53 10.10 -12.64
N GLU A 104 -3.08 11.31 -12.93
CA GLU A 104 -2.81 12.38 -11.94
C GLU A 104 -3.81 13.55 -12.07
N ASN A 105 -4.84 13.38 -12.90
CA ASN A 105 -5.87 14.37 -13.12
C ASN A 105 -7.27 13.73 -13.07
N ILE A 106 -7.89 13.80 -11.88
CA ILE A 106 -9.24 13.29 -11.63
C ILE A 106 -10.31 13.78 -12.63
N ARG A 107 -10.13 14.96 -13.26
CA ARG A 107 -11.10 15.48 -14.23
C ARG A 107 -11.14 14.68 -15.53
N THR A 108 -10.12 13.87 -15.80
CA THR A 108 -10.05 12.97 -16.95
C THR A 108 -10.61 11.58 -16.65
N TRP A 109 -10.97 11.31 -15.39
CA TRP A 109 -11.50 10.03 -14.96
C TRP A 109 -13.00 9.96 -15.25
N CYS A 110 -13.47 8.80 -15.68
CA CYS A 110 -14.86 8.57 -16.07
C CYS A 110 -15.39 7.31 -15.38
N ASN A 111 -16.71 7.25 -15.14
CA ASN A 111 -17.38 6.09 -14.52
C ASN A 111 -16.71 5.59 -13.22
N VAL A 112 -16.22 6.53 -12.40
CA VAL A 112 -15.53 6.19 -11.15
C VAL A 112 -16.47 5.52 -10.17
N ARG A 113 -15.92 4.59 -9.40
CA ARG A 113 -16.58 3.92 -8.28
C ARG A 113 -16.20 4.62 -6.99
N ILE A 114 -17.10 4.57 -6.01
CA ILE A 114 -16.91 5.19 -4.70
C ILE A 114 -16.38 4.13 -3.74
N GLY A 115 -15.28 4.46 -3.06
CA GLY A 115 -14.72 3.66 -1.97
C GLY A 115 -15.06 4.26 -0.61
N THR A 116 -15.61 3.43 0.28
CA THR A 116 -15.93 3.80 1.67
C THR A 116 -15.07 3.00 2.64
N ARG A 117 -14.83 3.54 3.83
CA ARG A 117 -14.32 2.74 4.96
C ARG A 117 -15.43 1.78 5.40
N HIS A 118 -15.11 0.50 5.55
CA HIS A 118 -15.94 -0.41 6.35
C HIS A 118 -15.70 -0.18 7.84
#